data_AF-N8YL01-F1
#
_entry.id   AF-N8YL01-F1
#
_cell.length_a   1.000
_cell.length_b   1.000
_cell.length_c   1.000
_cell.angle_alpha   90.00
_cell.angle_beta   90.00
_cell.angle_gamma   90.00
#
_symmetry.space_group_name_H-M   'P 1'
#
loop_
_entity.id
_entity.type
_entity.pdbx_description
1 polymer ?
#
loop_
_entity_poly.entity_id
_entity_poly.type
_entity_poly.pdbx_seq_one_letter_code
_entity_poly.pdbx_strand_id
1 'polypeptide(L)'
;MDIIYSIRANIIGSRNILLNGRKNEHIIDCLQYVIDNSSFVPVESTRRILDFCLKEVLLQVHSSDFRSAGMILNLIHNLPLDKEKEEVWDVDYFLSSELITFLRNYKTIISAKKIAFFVCGELSLKYVE
;
A
#
# COMPACT_ATOMS: atom_id res chain seq x y z
N MET A 1 1.35 11.03 19.43
CA MET A 1 0.86 9.83 18.73
C MET A 1 1.99 9.36 17.84
N ASP A 2 2.36 8.08 17.91
CA ASP A 2 3.45 7.52 17.10
C ASP A 2 3.16 7.71 15.60
N ILE A 3 4.11 8.28 14.84
CA ILE A 3 3.97 8.54 13.40
C ILE A 3 3.70 7.23 12.64
N ILE A 4 4.35 6.13 13.03
CA ILE A 4 4.15 4.83 12.41
C ILE A 4 2.72 4.32 12.62
N TYR A 5 2.19 4.53 13.83
CA TYR A 5 0.80 4.21 14.12
C TYR A 5 -0.16 5.05 13.26
N SER A 6 0.08 6.36 13.13
CA SER A 6 -0.74 7.24 12.30
C SER A 6 -0.70 6.85 10.82
N ILE A 7 0.47 6.47 10.29
CA ILE A 7 0.62 5.96 8.92
C ILE A 7 -0.26 4.73 8.72
N ARG A 8 -0.13 3.73 9.61
CA ARG A 8 -0.93 2.49 9.55
C ARG A 8 -2.43 2.78 9.61
N ALA A 9 -2.85 3.62 10.55
CA ALA A 9 -4.24 3.99 10.74
C ALA A 9 -4.84 4.65 9.49
N ASN A 10 -4.10 5.57 8.86
CA ASN A 10 -4.53 6.25 7.63
C ASN A 10 -4.63 5.29 6.44
N ILE A 11 -3.67 4.37 6.26
CA ILE A 11 -3.73 3.36 5.18
C ILE A 11 -4.95 2.45 5.37
N ILE A 12 -5.13 1.88 6.58
CA ILE A 12 -6.24 0.95 6.87
C ILE A 12 -7.59 1.67 6.79
N GLY A 13 -7.68 2.88 7.34
CA GLY A 13 -8.88 3.71 7.31
C GLY A 13 -9.31 4.03 5.89
N SER A 14 -8.41 4.58 5.07
CA SER A 14 -8.68 4.88 3.66
C SER A 14 -9.05 3.63 2.87
N ARG A 15 -8.33 2.51 3.07
CA ARG A 15 -8.67 1.22 2.44
C ARG A 15 -10.11 0.81 2.72
N ASN A 16 -10.51 0.82 3.99
CA ASN A 16 -11.85 0.39 4.40
C ASN A 16 -12.94 1.29 3.81
N ILE A 17 -12.70 2.60 3.75
CA ILE A 17 -13.65 3.55 3.15
C ILE A 17 -13.79 3.29 1.64
N LEU A 18 -12.67 3.15 0.93
CA LEU A 18 -12.64 2.93 -0.51
C LEU A 18 -13.23 1.57 -0.93
N LEU A 19 -12.91 0.48 -0.23
CA LEU A 19 -13.46 -0.84 -0.52
C LEU A 19 -14.97 -0.94 -0.26
N ASN A 20 -15.51 -0.11 0.62
CA ASN A 20 -16.97 0.02 0.84
C ASN A 20 -17.65 0.94 -0.19
N GLY A 21 -16.92 1.42 -1.21
CA GLY A 21 -17.45 2.31 -2.25
C GLY A 21 -17.83 3.70 -1.75
N ARG A 22 -17.35 4.09 -0.56
CA ARG A 22 -17.64 5.39 0.04
C ARG A 22 -16.53 6.37 -0.32
N LYS A 23 -16.90 7.63 -0.54
CA LYS A 23 -15.97 8.75 -0.56
C LYS A 23 -16.07 9.47 0.77
N ASN A 24 -14.93 9.69 1.42
CA ASN A 24 -14.81 10.64 2.52
C ASN A 24 -13.91 11.77 2.00
N GLU A 25 -14.31 13.02 2.26
CA GLU A 25 -13.54 14.22 1.90
C GLU A 25 -12.10 14.17 2.42
N HIS A 26 -11.88 13.48 3.54
CA HIS A 26 -10.58 13.35 4.18
C HIS A 26 -9.67 12.25 3.60
N ILE A 27 -10.13 11.41 2.65
CA ILE A 27 -9.28 10.32 2.11
C ILE A 27 -8.01 10.89 1.50
N ILE A 28 -8.12 11.97 0.73
CA ILE A 28 -6.99 12.59 0.05
C ILE A 28 -6.00 13.10 1.09
N ASP A 29 -6.49 13.82 2.11
CA ASP A 29 -5.66 14.35 3.19
C ASP A 29 -4.96 13.24 3.99
N CYS A 30 -5.68 12.15 4.29
CA CYS A 30 -5.12 10.98 4.97
C CYS A 30 -4.01 10.32 4.14
N LEU A 31 -4.20 10.16 2.82
CA LEU A 31 -3.20 9.57 1.95
C LEU A 31 -2.00 10.49 1.74
N GLN A 32 -2.23 11.79 1.59
CA GLN A 32 -1.17 12.79 1.49
C GLN A 32 -0.33 12.83 2.77
N TYR A 33 -0.96 12.77 3.94
CA TYR A 33 -0.25 12.65 5.21
C TYR A 33 0.71 11.44 5.22
N VAL A 34 0.29 10.29 4.70
CA VAL A 34 1.15 9.10 4.64
C VAL A 34 2.35 9.35 3.72
N ILE A 35 2.15 9.96 2.55
CA ILE A 35 3.22 10.31 1.62
C ILE A 35 4.23 11.25 2.29
N ASP A 36 3.75 12.33 2.91
CA ASP A 36 4.57 13.35 3.55
C ASP A 36 5.39 12.81 4.73
N ASN A 37 4.87 11.77 5.39
CA ASN A 37 5.52 11.12 6.54
C ASN A 37 6.19 9.79 6.20
N SER A 38 6.23 9.38 4.92
CA SER A 38 6.83 8.12 4.50
C SER A 38 8.33 8.02 4.83
N SER A 39 9.02 9.17 4.93
CA SER A 39 10.43 9.26 5.33
C SER A 39 10.71 8.72 6.73
N PHE A 40 9.70 8.69 7.61
CA PHE A 40 9.80 8.14 8.97
C PHE A 40 9.73 6.60 9.02
N VAL A 41 9.36 5.94 7.91
CA VAL A 41 9.39 4.47 7.82
C VAL A 41 10.85 4.01 7.61
N PRO A 42 11.47 3.31 8.60
CA PRO A 42 12.87 2.89 8.52
C PRO A 42 13.09 1.69 7.58
N VAL A 43 12.03 1.03 7.13
CA VAL A 43 12.08 -0.07 6.18
C VAL A 43 12.11 0.49 4.76
N GLU A 44 13.28 0.48 4.12
CA GLU A 44 13.50 1.17 2.85
C GLU A 44 12.60 0.65 1.72
N SER A 45 12.48 -0.68 1.58
CA SER A 45 11.61 -1.30 0.58
C SER A 45 10.15 -0.91 0.80
N THR A 46 9.65 -1.00 2.04
CA THR A 46 8.30 -0.54 2.39
C THR A 46 8.10 0.94 2.04
N ARG A 47 9.05 1.81 2.38
CA ARG A 47 8.95 3.24 2.09
C ARG A 47 8.81 3.50 0.59
N ARG A 48 9.62 2.85 -0.25
CA ARG A 48 9.55 2.98 -1.72
C ARG A 48 8.25 2.40 -2.28
N ILE A 49 7.81 1.25 -1.78
CA ILE A 49 6.52 0.64 -2.16
C ILE A 49 5.36 1.56 -1.79
N LEU A 50 5.35 2.14 -0.59
CA LEU A 50 4.32 3.07 -0.15
C LEU A 50 4.26 4.30 -1.05
N ASP A 51 5.40 4.98 -1.29
CA ASP A 51 5.44 6.17 -2.13
C ASP A 51 4.88 5.90 -3.53
N PHE A 52 5.31 4.81 -4.17
CA PHE A 52 4.85 4.43 -5.49
C PHE A 52 3.35 4.09 -5.51
N CYS A 53 2.90 3.21 -4.61
CA CYS A 53 1.52 2.75 -4.58
C CYS A 53 0.54 3.86 -4.18
N LEU A 54 0.91 4.75 -3.25
CA LEU A 54 0.03 5.84 -2.82
C LEU A 54 -0.16 6.89 -3.92
N LYS A 55 0.86 7.15 -4.75
CA LYS A 55 0.71 7.98 -5.95
C LYS A 55 -0.30 7.37 -6.94
N GLU A 56 -0.24 6.06 -7.18
CA GLU A 56 -1.23 5.36 -8.03
C GLU A 56 -2.63 5.39 -7.40
N VAL A 57 -2.75 5.24 -6.08
CA VAL A 57 -4.03 5.36 -5.34
C VAL A 57 -4.62 6.75 -5.51
N LEU A 58 -3.84 7.81 -5.32
CA LEU A 58 -4.33 9.20 -5.48
C LEU A 58 -4.85 9.46 -6.90
N LEU A 59 -4.12 9.01 -7.93
CA LEU A 59 -4.58 9.13 -9.32
C LEU A 59 -5.94 8.46 -9.55
N GLN A 60 -6.15 7.29 -8.93
CA GLN A 60 -7.40 6.55 -9.03
C GLN A 60 -8.53 7.18 -8.24
N VAL A 61 -8.25 7.70 -7.04
CA VAL A 61 -9.22 8.49 -6.25
C VAL A 61 -9.65 9.74 -7.02
N HIS A 62 -8.73 10.45 -7.68
CA HIS A 62 -9.06 11.60 -8.54
C HIS A 62 -9.89 11.19 -9.76
N SER A 63 -9.66 9.99 -10.30
CA SER A 63 -10.43 9.42 -11.42
C SER A 63 -11.75 8.78 -10.97
N SER A 64 -12.10 8.86 -9.68
CA SER A 64 -13.27 8.21 -9.07
C SER A 64 -13.30 6.68 -9.17
N ASP A 65 -12.15 6.02 -9.39
CA ASP A 65 -12.01 4.57 -9.33
C ASP A 65 -11.63 4.11 -7.92
N PHE A 66 -12.60 4.17 -7.02
CA PHE A 66 -12.39 3.84 -5.60
C PHE A 66 -12.13 2.36 -5.37
N ARG A 67 -12.65 1.49 -6.24
CA ARG A 67 -12.45 0.05 -6.10
C ARG A 67 -11.01 -0.33 -6.42
N SER A 68 -10.45 0.17 -7.52
CA SER A 68 -9.05 -0.02 -7.85
C SER A 68 -8.15 0.57 -6.75
N ALA A 69 -8.44 1.79 -6.30
CA ALA A 69 -7.68 2.46 -5.25
C ALA A 69 -7.67 1.66 -3.93
N GLY A 70 -8.84 1.17 -3.51
CA GLY A 70 -8.99 0.34 -2.32
C GLY A 70 -8.25 -0.99 -2.43
N MET A 71 -8.20 -1.61 -3.62
CA MET A 71 -7.45 -2.85 -3.85
C MET A 71 -5.93 -2.65 -3.78
N ILE A 72 -5.41 -1.50 -4.22
CA ILE A 72 -3.99 -1.16 -4.05
C ILE A 72 -3.66 -0.95 -2.58
N LEU A 73 -4.48 -0.20 -1.83
CA LEU A 73 -4.28 -0.07 -0.40
C LEU A 73 -4.38 -1.43 0.32
N ASN A 74 -5.24 -2.32 -0.15
CA ASN A 74 -5.33 -3.68 0.40
C ASN A 74 -4.06 -4.50 0.16
N LEU A 75 -3.31 -4.26 -0.92
CA LEU A 75 -2.01 -4.92 -1.11
C LEU A 75 -0.97 -4.44 -0.10
N ILE A 76 -0.93 -3.13 0.22
CA ILE A 76 0.19 -2.55 0.98
C ILE A 76 -0.07 -2.38 2.48
N HIS A 77 -1.29 -2.60 2.96
CA HIS A 77 -1.67 -2.28 4.35
C HIS A 77 -0.92 -3.08 5.44
N ASN A 78 -0.38 -4.24 5.09
CA ASN A 78 0.33 -5.13 6.01
C ASN A 78 1.85 -5.05 5.87
N LEU A 79 2.37 -4.17 5.02
CA LEU A 79 3.82 -3.99 4.91
C LEU A 79 4.43 -3.60 6.27
N PRO A 80 5.66 -4.05 6.56
CA PRO A 80 6.34 -3.72 7.80
C PRO A 80 6.74 -2.25 7.79
N LEU A 81 6.19 -1.47 8.72
CA LEU A 81 6.43 -0.03 8.84
C LEU A 81 7.56 0.30 9.82
N ASP A 82 8.10 -0.68 10.53
CA ASP A 82 9.19 -0.56 11.48
C ASP A 82 10.07 -1.82 11.43
N LYS A 83 11.25 -1.76 12.05
CA LYS A 83 12.25 -2.84 11.99
C LYS A 83 11.82 -4.11 12.73
N GLU A 84 11.14 -3.98 13.86
CA GLU A 84 10.62 -5.13 14.61
C GLU A 84 9.59 -5.91 13.79
N LYS A 85 8.69 -5.21 13.09
CA LYS A 85 7.73 -5.82 12.17
C LYS A 85 8.39 -6.41 10.94
N GLU A 86 9.47 -5.80 10.46
CA GLU A 86 10.23 -6.31 9.31
C GLU A 86 10.88 -7.67 9.60
N GLU A 87 11.38 -7.90 10.82
CA GLU A 87 12.02 -9.15 11.23
C GLU A 87 11.06 -10.35 11.30
N VAL A 88 9.81 -10.08 11.68
CA VAL A 88 8.76 -11.13 11.81
C VAL A 88 7.78 -11.13 10.64
N TRP A 89 8.07 -10.36 9.58
CA TRP A 89 7.17 -10.25 8.44
C TRP A 89 7.24 -11.51 7.57
N ASP A 90 6.10 -12.15 7.40
CA ASP A 90 5.96 -13.33 6.55
C ASP A 90 5.86 -12.91 5.07
N VAL A 91 7.04 -12.78 4.43
CA VAL A 91 7.14 -12.44 3.01
C VAL A 91 6.55 -13.54 2.12
N ASP A 92 6.63 -14.80 2.53
CA ASP A 92 6.08 -15.93 1.78
C ASP A 92 4.55 -15.86 1.76
N TYR A 93 3.93 -15.52 2.90
CA TYR A 93 2.50 -15.23 2.98
C TYR A 93 2.12 -14.03 2.11
N PHE A 94 2.89 -12.93 2.15
CA PHE A 94 2.64 -11.78 1.29
C PHE A 94 2.61 -12.17 -0.18
N LEU A 95 3.63 -12.89 -0.66
CA LEU A 95 3.78 -13.29 -2.05
C LEU A 95 2.73 -14.32 -2.46
N SER A 96 2.44 -15.31 -1.61
CA SER A 96 1.52 -16.42 -1.92
C SER A 96 0.04 -16.09 -1.73
N SER A 97 -0.28 -15.10 -0.89
CA SER A 97 -1.67 -14.79 -0.51
C SER A 97 -2.07 -13.36 -0.89
N GLU A 98 -1.36 -12.34 -0.40
CA GLU A 98 -1.76 -10.94 -0.59
C GLU A 98 -1.55 -10.49 -2.04
N LEU A 99 -0.37 -10.74 -2.60
CA LEU A 99 -0.04 -10.43 -3.98
C LEU A 99 -0.90 -11.26 -4.95
N ILE A 100 -1.11 -12.54 -4.68
CA ILE A 100 -1.99 -13.38 -5.51
C ILE A 100 -3.43 -12.86 -5.48
N THR A 101 -3.94 -12.44 -4.32
CA THR A 101 -5.29 -11.87 -4.21
C THR A 101 -5.42 -10.56 -5.00
N PHE A 102 -4.41 -9.70 -4.93
CA PHE A 102 -4.33 -8.50 -5.76
C PHE A 102 -4.33 -8.85 -7.26
N LEU A 103 -3.48 -9.79 -7.68
CA LEU A 103 -3.36 -10.21 -9.08
C LEU A 103 -4.61 -10.92 -9.60
N ARG A 104 -5.38 -11.63 -8.77
CA ARG A 104 -6.69 -12.18 -9.18
C ARG A 104 -7.67 -11.09 -9.63
N ASN A 105 -7.48 -9.86 -9.17
CA ASN A 105 -8.30 -8.71 -9.52
C ASN A 105 -7.66 -7.78 -10.57
N TYR A 106 -6.61 -8.23 -11.28
CA TYR A 106 -5.83 -7.37 -12.19
C TYR A 106 -6.66 -6.62 -13.26
N LYS A 107 -7.81 -7.15 -13.69
CA LYS A 107 -8.70 -6.49 -14.66
C LYS A 107 -9.45 -5.29 -14.09
N THR A 108 -9.67 -5.30 -12.78
CA THR A 108 -10.34 -4.24 -12.04
C THR A 108 -9.36 -3.16 -11.58
N ILE A 109 -8.07 -3.50 -11.50
CA ILE A 109 -7.06 -2.64 -10.91
C ILE A 109 -6.27 -1.92 -12.02
N ILE A 110 -6.41 -0.61 -12.08
CA ILE A 110 -5.58 0.22 -12.96
C ILE A 110 -4.11 0.07 -12.53
N SER A 111 -3.22 -0.08 -13.50
CA SER A 111 -1.78 -0.29 -13.27
C SER A 111 -1.41 -1.57 -12.51
N ALA A 112 -2.29 -2.57 -12.38
CA ALA A 112 -2.00 -3.78 -11.56
C ALA A 112 -0.65 -4.44 -11.88
N LYS A 113 -0.33 -4.62 -13.17
CA LYS A 113 0.95 -5.22 -13.58
C LYS A 113 2.14 -4.36 -13.15
N LYS A 114 2.05 -3.05 -13.37
CA LYS A 114 3.09 -2.07 -13.02
C LYS A 114 3.35 -2.10 -11.51
N ILE A 115 2.29 -2.11 -10.71
CA ILE A 115 2.35 -2.20 -9.24
C ILE A 115 2.97 -3.52 -8.81
N ALA A 116 2.50 -4.65 -9.33
CA ALA A 116 3.03 -5.96 -8.98
C ALA A 116 4.53 -6.08 -9.30
N PHE A 117 4.96 -5.63 -10.48
CA PHE A 117 6.38 -5.64 -10.84
C PHE A 117 7.21 -4.73 -9.94
N PHE A 118 6.71 -3.53 -9.62
CA PHE A 118 7.41 -2.60 -8.73
C PHE A 118 7.57 -3.21 -7.33
N VAL A 119 6.49 -3.73 -6.75
CA VAL A 119 6.52 -4.38 -5.42
C VAL A 119 7.49 -5.56 -5.41
N CYS A 120 7.39 -6.48 -6.38
CA CYS A 120 8.31 -7.61 -6.46
C CYS A 120 9.76 -7.15 -6.63
N GLY A 121 10.00 -6.10 -7.42
CA GLY A 121 11.33 -5.51 -7.59
C GLY A 121 11.92 -5.03 -6.27
N GLU A 122 11.20 -4.18 -5.53
CA GLU A 122 11.65 -3.66 -4.24
C GLU A 122 11.84 -4.75 -3.18
N LEU A 123 11.02 -5.81 -3.21
CA LEU A 123 11.20 -6.95 -2.31
C LEU A 123 12.40 -7.83 -2.71
N SER A 124 12.61 -8.04 -4.01
CA SER A 124 13.68 -8.92 -4.51
C SER A 124 15.08 -8.43 -4.10
N LEU A 125 15.29 -7.11 -4.05
CA LEU A 125 16.55 -6.50 -3.60
C LEU A 125 16.97 -6.94 -2.19
N LYS A 126 16.03 -7.41 -1.37
CA LYS A 126 16.30 -7.86 0.01
C LYS A 126 16.45 -9.38 0.14
N TYR A 127 15.69 -10.16 -0.64
CA TYR A 127 15.53 -11.60 -0.41
C TYR A 127 16.20 -12.48 -1.47
N VAL A 128 16.80 -11.90 -2.50
CA VAL A 128 17.47 -12.61 -3.59
C VAL A 128 19.00 -12.43 -3.56
N GLU A 129 19.53 -11.77 -2.53
CA GLU A 129 20.97 -11.72 -2.24
C GLU A 129 21.48 -12.99 -1.54
#